data_AF-A0A0Q9KAW7-F1
#
_entry.id   AF-A0A0Q9KAW7-F1
#
_cell.length_a   1.000
_cell.length_b   1.000
_cell.length_c   1.000
_cell.angle_alpha   90.00
_cell.angle_beta   90.00
_cell.angle_gamma   90.00
#
_symmetry.space_group_name_H-M   'P 1'
#
loop_
_entity.id
_entity.type
_entity.pdbx_description
1 polymer ?
#
loop_
_entity_poly.entity_id
_entity_poly.type
_entity_poly.pdbx_seq_one_letter_code
_entity_poly.pdbx_strand_id
1 'polypeptide(L)' 'MSGLGTRAIVEINQVANQFKSSIVIKVGKRFIDVKSILGLSITLFSNEVYHLEIHGPDEVEAKHAMEELFIKHGLPLSGV' A
#
# COMPACT_ATOMS: atom_id res chain seq x y z
N MET A 1 -8.63 9.42 17.90
CA MET A 1 -7.35 8.68 17.87
C MET A 1 -6.79 8.86 16.47
N SER A 2 -5.95 9.87 16.27
CA SER A 2 -5.56 10.35 14.94
C SER A 2 -4.11 9.98 14.66
N GLY A 3 -3.94 9.13 13.66
CA GLY A 3 -2.67 8.70 13.14
C GLY A 3 -2.82 7.27 12.64
N LEU A 4 -2.80 7.09 11.31
CA LEU A 4 -2.34 5.83 10.73
C LEU A 4 -1.00 5.55 11.39
N GLY A 5 -1.00 4.64 12.36
CA GLY A 5 0.13 4.44 13.23
C GLY A 5 1.29 3.95 12.39
N THR A 6 2.52 4.37 12.70
CA THR A 6 3.77 3.85 12.11
C THR A 6 3.76 2.34 11.89
N ARG A 7 3.00 1.59 12.72
CA ARG A 7 2.71 0.16 12.57
C ARG A 7 2.08 -0.23 11.23
N ALA A 8 1.07 0.50 10.73
CA ALA A 8 0.44 0.22 9.45
C ALA A 8 1.45 0.35 8.29
N ILE A 9 2.23 1.44 8.30
CA ILE A 9 3.29 1.69 7.29
C ILE A 9 4.32 0.55 7.30
N VAL A 10 4.78 0.14 8.49
CA VAL A 10 5.76 -0.95 8.63
C VAL A 10 5.19 -2.29 8.19
N GLU A 11 3.96 -2.62 8.60
CA GLU A 11 3.32 -3.90 8.27
C GLU A 11 3.06 -4.02 6.75
N ILE A 12 2.50 -2.97 6.14
CA ILE A 12 2.27 -2.92 4.68
C ILE A 12 3.59 -3.08 3.93
N ASN A 13 4.65 -2.37 4.34
CA ASN A 13 5.96 -2.49 3.71
C ASN A 13 6.56 -3.90 3.86
N GLN A 14 6.46 -4.51 5.05
CA GLN A 14 6.97 -5.84 5.30
C GLN A 14 6.28 -6.90 4.45
N VAL A 15 4.94 -6.84 4.36
CA VAL A 15 4.18 -7.81 3.56
C VAL A 15 4.40 -7.57 2.07
N ALA A 16 4.47 -6.32 1.60
CA ALA A 16 4.82 -6.01 0.22
C ALA A 16 6.18 -6.61 -0.20
N ASN A 17 7.18 -6.61 0.70
CA ASN A 17 8.50 -7.18 0.44
C ASN A 17 8.53 -8.73 0.35
N GLN A 18 7.44 -9.42 0.70
CA GLN A 18 7.35 -10.89 0.54
C GLN A 18 7.04 -11.30 -0.90
N PHE A 19 6.46 -10.40 -1.70
CA PHE A 19 6.07 -10.65 -3.08
C PHE A 19 7.17 -10.27 -4.06
N LYS A 20 7.22 -10.97 -5.20
CA LYS A 20 8.08 -10.64 -6.34
C LYS A 20 7.51 -9.48 -7.15
N SER A 21 6.19 -9.35 -7.18
CA SER A 21 5.49 -8.28 -7.90
C SER A 21 5.93 -6.90 -7.42
N SER A 22 5.98 -5.97 -8.37
CA SER A 22 6.06 -4.54 -8.07
C SER A 22 4.70 -4.09 -7.55
N ILE A 23 4.68 -3.39 -6.42
CA ILE A 23 3.46 -2.94 -5.76
C ILE A 23 3.55 -1.42 -5.66
N VAL A 24 2.66 -0.74 -6.36
CA VAL A 24 2.67 0.72 -6.53
C VAL A 24 1.34 1.29 -6.06
N ILE A 25 1.41 2.35 -5.26
CA ILE A 25 0.25 3.16 -4.91
C ILE A 25 0.27 4.42 -5.77
N LYS A 26 -0.87 4.72 -6.38
CA LYS A 26 -1.11 5.99 -7.07
C LYS A 26 -2.00 6.89 -6.23
N VAL A 27 -1.54 8.12 -6.03
CA VAL A 27 -2.25 9.19 -5.30
C VAL A 27 -2.15 10.48 -6.10
N GLY A 28 -3.27 10.94 -6.66
CA GLY A 28 -3.31 12.05 -7.60
C GLY A 28 -2.39 11.81 -8.80
N LYS A 29 -1.26 12.53 -8.85
CA LYS A 29 -0.23 12.42 -9.91
C LYS A 29 1.04 11.66 -9.48
N ARG A 30 1.08 11.16 -8.25
CA ARG A 30 2.25 10.49 -7.67
C ARG A 30 2.10 8.99 -7.76
N PHE A 31 3.21 8.32 -8.03
CA PHE A 31 3.36 6.86 -7.97
C PHE A 31 4.40 6.54 -6.92
N ILE A 32 4.06 5.67 -6.00
CA ILE A 32 4.89 5.34 -4.85
C ILE A 32 5.07 3.84 -4.77
N ASP A 33 6.32 3.40 -4.77
CA ASP A 33 6.66 2.02 -4.49
C ASP A 33 6.41 1.71 -3.02
N VAL A 34 5.53 0.75 -2.75
CA VAL A 34 5.15 0.32 -1.39
C VAL A 34 6.32 -0.36 -0.67
N LYS A 35 7.26 -0.95 -1.40
CA LYS A 35 8.47 -1.56 -0.84
C LYS A 35 9.48 -0.52 -0.39
N SER A 36 9.35 0.74 -0.84
CA SER A 36 10.13 1.87 -0.33
C SER A 36 9.48 2.48 0.91
N ILE A 37 10.00 2.14 2.10
CA ILE A 37 9.46 2.62 3.37
C ILE A 37 9.42 4.16 3.47
N LEU A 38 10.42 4.84 2.89
CA LEU A 38 10.47 6.31 2.88
C LEU A 38 9.34 6.89 2.04
N GLY A 39 9.16 6.40 0.81
CA GLY A 39 8.09 6.87 -0.08
C GLY A 39 6.69 6.56 0.48
N LEU A 40 6.52 5.37 1.04
CA LEU A 40 5.26 4.94 1.66
C LEU A 40 4.89 5.83 2.86
N SER A 41 5.87 6.12 3.73
CA SER A 41 5.63 6.92 4.93
C SER A 41 5.07 8.31 4.59
N ILE A 42 5.61 9.00 3.59
CA ILE A 42 5.14 10.33 3.17
C ILE A 42 3.69 10.30 2.65
N THR A 43 3.31 9.19 2.00
CA THR A 43 2.06 9.06 1.26
C THR A 43 0.89 8.66 2.15
N LEU A 44 1.12 7.78 3.12
CA LEU A 44 0.05 7.32 4.02
C LEU A 44 -0.33 8.36 5.10
N PHE A 45 0.36 9.49 5.19
CA PHE A 45 -0.06 10.62 6.03
C PHE A 45 -1.12 11.54 5.40
N SER A 46 -1.39 11.44 4.09
CA SER A 46 -2.24 12.41 3.39
C SER A 46 -3.75 12.15 3.44
N ASN A 47 -4.21 11.03 4.02
CA ASN A 47 -5.65 10.70 4.17
C ASN A 47 -6.42 10.80 2.83
N GLU A 48 -5.77 10.40 1.74
CA GLU A 48 -6.32 10.40 0.38
C GLU A 48 -6.87 9.02 -0.01
N VAL A 49 -7.53 8.95 -1.17
CA VAL A 49 -7.98 7.68 -1.76
C VAL A 49 -6.82 7.07 -2.55
N TYR A 50 -6.47 5.83 -2.22
CA TYR A 50 -5.32 5.13 -2.79
C TYR A 50 -5.75 4.21 -3.92
N HIS A 51 -5.06 4.29 -5.06
CA HIS A 51 -5.18 3.32 -6.14
C HIS A 51 -4.01 2.34 -6.08
N LEU A 52 -4.30 1.04 -5.98
CA LEU A 52 -3.30 0.00 -5.88
C LEU A 52 -3.06 -0.64 -7.25
N GLU A 53 -1.83 -0.54 -7.75
CA GLU A 53 -1.38 -1.16 -8.99
C GLU A 53 -0.31 -2.20 -8.65
N ILE A 54 -0.55 -3.46 -9.02
CA ILE A 54 0.38 -4.56 -8.78
C ILE A 54 0.70 -5.21 -10.10
N HIS A 55 1.98 -5.47 -10.33
CA HIS A 55 2.46 -6.09 -11.56
C HIS A 55 3.54 -7.12 -11.25
N GLY A 56 3.31 -8.35 -11.66
CA GLY A 56 4.31 -9.40 -11.54
C GLY A 56 3.74 -10.82 -11.55
N PRO A 57 4.60 -11.82 -11.27
CA PRO A 57 4.23 -13.23 -11.39
C PRO A 57 3.31 -13.72 -10.27
N ASP A 58 3.21 -12.99 -9.16
CA ASP A 58 2.39 -13.27 -7.98
C ASP A 58 1.39 -12.12 -7.72
N GLU A 59 0.91 -11.48 -8.80
CA GLU A 59 0.05 -10.30 -8.76
C GLU A 59 -1.28 -10.57 -8.04
N VAL A 60 -1.89 -11.73 -8.28
CA VAL A 60 -3.20 -12.09 -7.70
C VAL A 60 -3.07 -12.25 -6.18
N GLU A 61 -2.08 -13.01 -5.72
CA GLU A 61 -1.82 -13.23 -4.30
C GLU A 61 -1.43 -11.93 -3.59
N ALA A 62 -0.60 -11.12 -4.23
CA ALA A 62 -0.20 -9.81 -3.71
C ALA A 62 -1.39 -8.85 -3.61
N LYS A 63 -2.30 -8.83 -4.60
CA LYS A 63 -3.49 -7.98 -4.60
C LYS A 63 -4.40 -8.31 -3.43
N HIS A 64 -4.73 -9.58 -3.24
CA HIS A 64 -5.54 -10.03 -2.12
C HIS A 64 -4.92 -9.67 -0.76
N ALA A 65 -3.64 -9.95 -0.57
CA ALA A 65 -2.96 -9.66 0.70
C ALA A 65 -2.89 -8.15 1.00
N MET A 66 -2.63 -7.31 -0.01
CA MET A 66 -2.58 -5.87 0.14
C MET A 66 -3.96 -5.27 0.42
N GLU A 67 -5.01 -5.74 -0.25
CA GLU A 67 -6.38 -5.28 0.00
C GLU A 67 -6.82 -5.54 1.45
N GLU A 68 -6.57 -6.74 1.96
CA GLU A 68 -6.87 -7.10 3.35
C GLU A 68 -6.12 -6.19 4.34
N LEU A 69 -4.85 -5.89 4.08
CA LEU A 69 -4.04 -4.99 4.90
C LEU A 69 -4.56 -3.56 4.91
N PHE A 70 -4.92 -3.03 3.74
CA PHE A 70 -5.44 -1.67 3.64
C PHE A 70 -6.78 -1.55 4.37
N ILE A 71 -7.68 -2.52 4.20
CA ILE A 71 -8.96 -2.58 4.93
C ILE A 71 -8.72 -2.68 6.44
N LYS A 72 -7.82 -3.58 6.87
CA LYS A 72 -7.46 -3.77 8.29
C LYS A 72 -6.98 -2.47 8.95
N HIS A 73 -6.25 -1.64 8.21
CA HIS A 73 -5.74 -0.36 8.69
C HIS A 73 -6.66 0.84 8.42
N GLY A 74 -7.86 0.62 7.85
CA GLY A 74 -8.82 1.67 7.55
C GLY A 74 -8.37 2.61 6.41
N LEU A 75 -7.53 2.12 5.50
CA LEU A 75 -7.05 2.84 4.33
C LEU A 75 -8.03 2.63 3.17
N PRO A 76 -8.73 3.69 2.70
CA PRO A 76 -9.67 3.57 1.60
C PRO A 76 -8.94 3.32 0.27
N LEU A 77 -9.31 2.23 -0.40
CA LEU A 77 -8.86 1.87 -1.75
C LEU A 77 -9.92 2.24 -2.79
N SER A 78 -9.49 2.66 -3.98
CA SER A 78 -10.36 2.80 -5.15
C SER A 78 -9.78 2.03 -6.35
N GLY A 79 -10.62 1.21 -6.98
CA GLY A 79 -10.25 0.44 -8.18
C GLY A 79 -9.88 -1.02 -7.94
N VAL A 80 -10.54 -1.69 -6.98
CA VAL A 80 -10.54 -3.17 -6.88
C VAL A 80 -11.21 -3.78 -8.10
#